data_AF-A0A925JMC3-F1
#
_entry.id   AF-A0A925JMC3-F1
#
_cell.length_a   1.000
_cell.length_b   1.000
_cell.length_c   1.000
_cell.angle_alpha   90.00
_cell.angle_beta   90.00
_cell.angle_gamma   90.00
#
_symmetry.space_group_name_H-M   'P 1'
#
loop_
_entity.id
_entity.type
_entity.pdbx_description
1 polymer ?
#
loop_
_entity_poly.entity_id
_entity_poly.type
_entity_poly.pdbx_seq_one_letter_code
_entity_poly.pdbx_strand_id
1 'polypeptide(L)'
;LRLLVAGRLDLVPLERNVACYLMGAHFQPAEVAMLRAHPRLLTNHFTTHLMLSKKLPQSAARMAAFNRGLKVLQKSPHYGEVLRQPGCSLSR
;
A
#
# COMPACT_ATOMS: atom_id res chain seq x y z
N LEU A 1 1.54 -1.57 13.86
CA LEU A 1 2.65 -2.54 14.03
C LEU A 1 3.25 -2.54 15.44
N ARG A 2 3.54 -1.39 16.08
CA ARG A 2 4.10 -1.36 17.46
C ARG A 2 3.33 -2.21 18.47
N LEU A 3 1.99 -2.11 18.49
CA LEU A 3 1.15 -2.91 19.38
C LEU A 3 1.18 -4.41 19.05
N LEU A 4 1.31 -4.78 17.76
CA LEU A 4 1.43 -6.17 17.31
C LEU A 4 2.77 -6.76 17.75
N VAL A 5 3.87 -6.02 17.55
CA VAL A 5 5.22 -6.42 18.01
C VAL A 5 5.29 -6.53 19.53
N ALA A 6 4.61 -5.63 20.26
CA ALA A 6 4.53 -5.66 21.72
C ALA A 6 3.56 -6.73 22.27
N GLY A 7 2.95 -7.56 21.41
CA GLY A 7 1.98 -8.59 21.83
C GLY A 7 0.69 -8.04 22.44
N ARG A 8 0.37 -6.77 22.19
CA ARG A 8 -0.88 -6.12 22.65
C ARG A 8 -2.04 -6.33 21.68
N LEU A 9 -1.74 -6.74 20.46
CA LEU A 9 -2.68 -7.18 19.44
C LEU A 9 -2.17 -8.51 18.89
N ASP A 10 -3.07 -9.45 18.61
CA ASP A 10 -2.71 -10.73 17.99
C ASP A 10 -2.72 -10.66 16.45
N LEU A 11 -3.54 -9.77 15.88
CA LEU A 11 -3.73 -9.64 14.44
C LEU A 11 -4.08 -8.19 14.08
N VAL A 12 -3.62 -7.73 12.92
CA VAL A 12 -4.05 -6.46 12.31
C VAL A 12 -4.34 -6.68 10.82
N PRO A 13 -5.53 -6.30 10.32
CA PRO A 13 -5.78 -6.24 8.89
C PRO A 13 -5.04 -5.05 8.28
N LEU A 14 -4.08 -5.32 7.39
CA LEU A 14 -3.29 -4.29 6.72
C LEU A 14 -2.92 -4.75 5.32
N GLU A 15 -2.86 -3.82 4.37
CA GLU A 15 -2.33 -4.10 3.03
C GLU A 15 -0.86 -4.54 3.17
N ARG A 16 -0.49 -5.60 2.44
CA ARG A 16 0.79 -6.29 2.65
C ARG A 16 1.95 -5.34 2.42
N ASN A 17 1.97 -4.62 1.31
CA ASN A 17 3.09 -3.76 0.92
C ASN A 17 3.24 -2.57 1.87
N VAL A 18 2.14 -2.01 2.38
CA VAL A 18 2.15 -1.02 3.47
C VAL A 18 2.80 -1.60 4.72
N ALA A 19 2.47 -2.83 5.11
CA ALA A 19 3.11 -3.49 6.24
C ALA A 19 4.63 -3.62 6.02
N CYS A 20 5.07 -4.05 4.84
CA CYS A 20 6.48 -4.22 4.51
C CYS A 20 7.24 -2.87 4.55
N TYR A 21 6.65 -1.82 3.99
CA TYR A 21 7.21 -0.47 4.08
C TYR A 21 7.35 0.00 5.52
N LEU A 22 6.28 -0.12 6.33
CA LEU A 22 6.30 0.33 7.73
C LEU A 22 7.33 -0.44 8.58
N MET A 23 7.50 -1.74 8.31
CA MET A 23 8.55 -2.53 8.96
C MET A 23 9.95 -2.02 8.61
N GLY A 24 10.26 -1.85 7.31
CA GLY A 24 11.57 -1.40 6.86
C GLY A 24 11.89 0.05 7.24
N ALA A 25 10.88 0.91 7.33
CA ALA A 25 11.05 2.33 7.64
C ALA A 25 11.15 2.65 9.14
N HIS A 26 10.61 1.79 10.01
CA HIS A 26 10.40 2.14 11.43
C HIS A 26 10.86 1.11 12.45
N PHE A 27 11.39 -0.04 12.03
CA PHE A 27 11.82 -1.11 12.91
C PHE A 27 13.17 -1.67 12.49
N GLN A 28 13.94 -2.14 13.45
CA GLN A 28 15.06 -3.02 13.19
C GLN A 28 14.54 -4.39 12.71
N PRO A 29 15.26 -5.09 11.81
CA PRO A 29 14.83 -6.39 11.30
C PRO A 29 14.50 -7.42 12.40
N ALA A 30 15.21 -7.37 13.54
CA ALA A 30 15.00 -8.26 14.67
C ALA A 30 13.64 -8.05 15.38
N GLU A 31 13.14 -6.81 15.45
CA GLU A 31 11.88 -6.47 16.14
C GLU A 31 10.66 -7.04 15.41
N VAL A 32 10.76 -7.19 14.10
CA VAL A 32 9.65 -7.65 13.24
C VAL A 32 9.89 -9.07 12.68
N ALA A 33 10.96 -9.74 13.12
CA ALA A 33 11.36 -11.05 12.62
C ALA A 33 10.31 -12.14 12.85
N MET A 34 9.43 -11.96 13.84
CA MET A 34 8.36 -12.89 14.19
C MET A 34 7.03 -12.60 13.47
N LEU A 35 6.90 -11.45 12.81
CA LEU A 35 5.67 -11.11 12.09
C LEU A 35 5.51 -11.99 10.85
N ARG A 36 4.28 -12.47 10.61
CA ARG A 36 3.92 -13.32 9.48
C ARG A 36 2.64 -12.80 8.85
N ALA A 37 2.53 -12.91 7.52
CA ALA A 37 1.25 -12.67 6.85
C ALA A 37 0.44 -13.97 6.87
N HIS A 38 -0.82 -13.87 7.26
CA HIS A 38 -1.73 -15.01 7.16
C HIS A 38 -2.00 -15.35 5.67
N PRO A 39 -2.02 -16.62 5.25
CA PRO A 39 -2.16 -17.00 3.84
C PRO A 39 -3.54 -16.67 3.27
N ARG A 40 -4.58 -16.69 4.12
CA ARG A 40 -5.93 -16.28 3.73
C ARG A 40 -6.03 -14.76 3.63
N LEU A 41 -6.29 -14.26 2.43
CA LEU A 41 -6.57 -12.86 2.17
C LEU A 41 -7.96 -12.49 2.68
N LEU A 42 -8.12 -11.26 3.18
CA LEU A 42 -9.43 -10.70 3.52
C LEU A 42 -10.26 -10.36 2.29
N THR A 43 -9.58 -9.95 1.22
CA THR A 43 -10.19 -9.71 -0.10
C THR A 43 -9.12 -9.83 -1.18
N ASN A 44 -9.53 -10.33 -2.35
CA ASN A 44 -8.71 -10.33 -3.56
C ASN A 44 -8.96 -9.07 -4.42
N HIS A 45 -9.85 -8.18 -3.97
CA HIS A 45 -10.34 -7.03 -4.73
C HIS A 45 -9.95 -5.70 -4.08
N PHE A 46 -8.73 -5.60 -3.58
CA PHE A 46 -8.23 -4.34 -3.05
C PHE A 46 -7.74 -3.44 -4.17
N THR A 47 -8.33 -2.25 -4.33
CA THR A 47 -7.94 -1.25 -5.33
C THR A 47 -7.81 0.12 -4.67
N THR A 48 -6.77 0.87 -5.04
CA THR A 48 -6.53 2.23 -4.53
C THR A 48 -7.06 3.24 -5.53
N HIS A 49 -7.80 4.25 -5.04
CA HIS A 49 -8.40 5.29 -5.87
C HIS A 49 -8.02 6.68 -5.38
N LEU A 50 -7.83 7.60 -6.31
CA LEU A 50 -7.76 9.02 -5.98
C LEU A 50 -9.16 9.49 -5.56
N MET A 51 -9.26 10.13 -4.40
CA MET A 51 -10.49 10.75 -3.93
C MET A 51 -10.35 12.27 -3.96
N LEU A 52 -11.32 12.95 -4.59
CA LEU A 52 -11.39 14.41 -4.62
C LEU A 52 -12.75 14.88 -4.07
N SER A 53 -12.73 15.97 -3.31
CA SER A 53 -13.96 16.51 -2.70
C SER A 53 -14.97 16.96 -3.75
N LYS A 54 -16.22 16.51 -3.64
CA LYS A 54 -17.32 16.96 -4.52
C LYS A 54 -17.70 18.43 -4.31
N LYS A 55 -17.31 19.04 -3.18
CA LYS A 55 -17.64 20.45 -2.86
C LYS A 55 -16.82 21.46 -3.66
N LEU A 56 -15.72 21.02 -4.27
CA LEU A 56 -14.84 21.89 -5.03
C LEU A 56 -15.18 21.81 -6.52
N PRO A 57 -15.52 22.93 -7.18
CA PRO A 57 -15.96 22.91 -8.58
C PRO A 57 -14.90 22.33 -9.54
N GLN A 58 -13.63 22.38 -9.16
CA GLN A 58 -12.48 21.96 -9.96
C GLN A 58 -12.19 20.46 -9.83
N SER A 59 -12.80 19.76 -8.88
CA SER A 59 -12.52 18.34 -8.62
C SER A 59 -12.85 17.45 -9.80
N ALA A 60 -13.95 17.70 -10.50
CA ALA A 60 -14.33 16.91 -11.68
C ALA A 60 -13.29 17.05 -12.81
N ALA A 61 -12.85 18.29 -13.08
CA ALA A 61 -11.82 18.56 -14.07
C ALA A 61 -10.47 17.95 -13.69
N ARG A 62 -10.08 18.04 -12.41
CA ARG A 62 -8.84 17.42 -11.89
C ARG A 62 -8.89 15.90 -11.97
N MET A 63 -10.03 15.27 -11.66
CA MET A 63 -10.20 13.83 -11.81
C MET A 63 -10.03 13.40 -13.26
N ALA A 64 -10.65 14.12 -14.20
CA ALA A 64 -10.53 13.83 -15.62
C ALA A 64 -9.08 13.99 -16.11
N ALA A 65 -8.38 15.04 -15.70
CA ALA A 65 -6.97 15.26 -16.01
C ALA A 65 -6.07 14.15 -15.43
N PHE A 66 -6.27 13.79 -14.16
CA PHE A 66 -5.54 12.69 -13.52
C PHE A 66 -5.72 11.38 -14.27
N ASN A 67 -6.96 10.98 -14.58
CA ASN A 67 -7.23 9.74 -15.29
C ASN A 67 -6.65 9.70 -16.71
N ARG A 68 -6.61 10.84 -17.41
CA ARG A 68 -5.90 10.94 -18.70
C ARG A 68 -4.40 10.76 -18.53
N GLY A 69 -3.79 11.45 -17.56
CA GLY A 69 -2.37 11.34 -17.27
C GLY A 69 -1.96 9.92 -16.86
N LEU A 70 -2.77 9.26 -16.02
CA LEU A 70 -2.54 7.88 -15.60
C LEU A 70 -2.53 6.91 -16.78
N LYS A 71 -3.46 7.06 -17.74
CA LYS A 71 -3.48 6.24 -18.96
C LYS A 71 -2.24 6.43 -19.83
N VAL A 72 -1.69 7.66 -19.87
CA VAL A 72 -0.43 7.93 -20.59
C VAL A 72 0.74 7.27 -19.85
N LEU A 73 0.81 7.44 -18.53
CA LEU A 73 1.86 6.83 -17.70
C LEU A 73 1.87 5.30 -17.82
N GLN A 74 0.69 4.66 -17.80
CA GLN A 74 0.54 3.21 -17.94
C GLN A 74 1.09 2.64 -19.25
N LYS A 75 1.14 3.45 -20.31
CA LYS A 75 1.70 3.08 -21.62
C LYS A 75 3.19 3.41 -21.74
N SER A 76 3.75 4.11 -20.77
CA SER A 76 5.16 4.52 -20.78
C SER A 76 6.08 3.40 -20.27
N PRO A 77 7.34 3.35 -20.73
CA PRO A 77 8.32 2.40 -20.21
C PRO A 77 8.61 2.60 -18.70
N HIS A 78 8.32 3.79 -18.16
CA HIS A 78 8.54 4.14 -16.75
C HIS A 78 7.45 3.61 -15.82
N TYR A 79 6.35 3.05 -16.33
CA TYR A 79 5.25 2.63 -15.46
C TYR A 79 5.68 1.59 -14.42
N GLY A 80 6.50 0.61 -14.83
CA GLY A 80 7.03 -0.40 -13.93
C GLY A 80 7.89 0.20 -12.82
N GLU A 81 8.61 1.29 -13.11
CA GLU A 81 9.47 1.96 -12.12
C GLU A 81 8.66 2.62 -11.02
N VAL A 82 7.53 3.23 -11.38
CA VAL A 82 6.58 3.85 -10.44
C VAL A 82 5.90 2.80 -9.57
N LEU A 83 5.71 1.59 -10.08
CA LEU A 83 5.10 0.48 -9.33
C LEU A 83 6.08 -0.29 -8.44
N ARG A 84 7.39 0.00 -8.49
CA ARG A 84 8.37 -0.70 -7.65
C ARG A 84 8.08 -0.43 -6.18
N GLN A 85 7.68 -1.49 -5.48
CA GLN A 85 7.53 -1.49 -4.04
C GLN A 85 8.82 -1.99 -3.36
N PRO A 86 9.10 -1.57 -2.12
CA PRO A 86 10.18 -2.16 -1.33
C PRO A 86 9.96 -3.67 -1.19
N GLY A 87 11.05 -4.45 -1.21
CA GLY A 87 10.97 -5.90 -0.99
C GLY A 87 10.31 -6.25 0.35
N CYS A 88 9.60 -7.38 0.40
CA CYS A 88 8.82 -7.78 1.57
C CYS A 88 9.28 -9.11 2.18
N SER A 89 9.53 -9.12 3.50
CA SER A 89 9.93 -10.31 4.27
C SER A 89 8.76 -11.13 4.83
N LEU A 90 7.50 -10.70 4.65
CA LEU A 90 6.29 -11.37 5.17
C LEU A 90 5.84 -12.59 4.36
N SER A 91 6.67 -13.05 3.42
CA SER A 91 6.35 -14.16 2.50
C SER A 91 6.76 -15.54 3.02
N ARG A 92 7.29 -15.62 4.25
CA ARG A 92 7.61 -16.87 4.93
C ARG A 92 6.49 -17.28 5.87
#